data_AF-A0A2S7XHV0-F1
#
_entry.id   AF-A0A2S7XHV0-F1
#
_cell.length_a   1.000
_cell.length_b   1.000
_cell.length_c   1.000
_cell.angle_alpha   90.00
_cell.angle_beta   90.00
_cell.angle_gamma   90.00
#
_symmetry.space_group_name_H-M   'P 1'
#
loop_
_entity.id
_entity.type
_entity.pdbx_description
1 polymer ?
#
loop_
_entity_poly.entity_id
_entity_poly.type
_entity_poly.pdbx_seq_one_letter_code
_entity_poly.pdbx_strand_id
1 'polypeptide(L)'
;MMGCMMIYNPKQLTNHLKLIRTKHNPTQTELAKKVRIKQSTLSSFENHPETTQLQILFKILHTLEVHCIIQEQVPTNHEDNLDNEAW
;
A
#
# COMPACT_ATOMS: atom_id res chain seq x y z
N MET A 1 3.74 -16.92 -10.10
CA MET A 1 3.77 -16.14 -8.83
C MET A 1 3.43 -14.70 -9.17
N MET A 2 2.41 -14.11 -8.54
CA MET A 2 2.19 -12.66 -8.64
C MET A 2 3.34 -11.97 -7.90
N GLY A 3 4.12 -11.14 -8.59
CA GLY A 3 5.16 -10.33 -7.94
C GLY A 3 4.54 -9.42 -6.88
N CYS A 4 5.19 -9.30 -5.73
CA CYS A 4 4.75 -8.36 -4.70
C CYS A 4 5.02 -6.94 -5.19
N MET A 5 3.99 -6.11 -5.28
CA MET A 5 4.14 -4.72 -5.70
C MET A 5 4.82 -3.92 -4.59
N MET A 6 5.97 -3.31 -4.89
CA MET A 6 6.63 -2.38 -3.98
C MET A 6 5.97 -1.00 -4.07
N ILE A 7 5.68 -0.40 -2.91
CA ILE A 7 4.99 0.88 -2.79
C ILE A 7 5.99 1.93 -2.31
N TYR A 8 6.12 3.04 -3.05
CA TYR A 8 7.12 4.07 -2.83
C TYR A 8 6.54 5.46 -2.54
N ASN A 9 5.21 5.64 -2.67
CA ASN A 9 4.56 6.91 -2.35
C ASN A 9 3.11 6.74 -1.86
N PRO A 10 2.53 7.77 -1.20
CA PRO A 10 1.17 7.70 -0.66
C PRO A 10 0.11 7.42 -1.72
N LYS A 11 0.28 7.91 -2.96
CA LYS A 11 -0.70 7.70 -4.03
C LYS A 11 -0.74 6.24 -4.48
N GLN A 12 0.41 5.60 -4.63
CA GLN A 12 0.51 4.16 -4.92
C GLN A 12 -0.17 3.33 -3.83
N LEU A 13 0.09 3.65 -2.56
CA LEU A 13 -0.52 2.97 -1.41
C LEU A 13 -2.05 3.07 -1.46
N THR A 14 -2.57 4.29 -1.60
CA THR A 14 -4.01 4.54 -1.53
C THR A 14 -4.76 4.05 -2.76
N ASN A 15 -4.17 4.10 -3.95
CA ASN A 15 -4.73 3.45 -5.14
C ASN A 15 -4.85 1.94 -4.95
N HIS A 16 -3.83 1.30 -4.36
CA HIS A 16 -3.87 -0.13 -4.10
C HIS A 16 -4.93 -0.51 -3.06
N LEU A 17 -5.00 0.23 -1.95
CA LEU A 17 -6.01 0.00 -0.91
C LEU A 17 -7.43 0.30 -1.39
N LYS A 18 -7.60 1.31 -2.24
CA LYS A 18 -8.88 1.61 -2.92
C LYS A 18 -9.30 0.43 -3.81
N LEU A 19 -8.37 -0.12 -4.59
CA LEU A 19 -8.64 -1.29 -5.42
C LEU A 19 -9.08 -2.49 -4.58
N ILE A 20 -8.36 -2.80 -3.51
CA ILE A 20 -8.72 -3.87 -2.55
C ILE A 20 -10.11 -3.62 -1.97
N ARG A 21 -10.39 -2.40 -1.49
CA ARG A 21 -11.72 -2.03 -0.99
C ARG A 21 -12.79 -2.30 -2.05
N THR A 22 -12.60 -1.83 -3.29
CA THR A 22 -13.61 -1.99 -4.34
C THR A 22 -13.83 -3.43 -4.78
N LYS A 23 -12.84 -4.32 -4.64
CA LYS A 23 -12.99 -5.75 -4.94
C LYS A 23 -13.97 -6.46 -4.00
N HIS A 24 -14.11 -5.98 -2.77
CA HIS A 24 -15.01 -6.57 -1.78
C HIS A 24 -16.34 -5.82 -1.65
N ASN A 25 -16.60 -4.83 -2.51
CA ASN A 25 -17.80 -3.99 -2.61
C ASN A 25 -18.16 -2.98 -1.49
N PRO A 26 -17.46 -2.78 -0.34
CA PRO A 26 -17.89 -1.72 0.57
C PRO A 26 -17.71 -0.35 -0.06
N THR A 27 -18.78 0.43 -0.06
CA THR A 27 -18.76 1.87 -0.35
C THR A 27 -17.84 2.58 0.65
N GLN A 28 -17.42 3.80 0.31
CA GLN A 28 -16.65 4.62 1.24
C GLN A 28 -17.41 4.84 2.57
N THR A 29 -18.73 5.01 2.50
CA THR A 29 -19.58 5.19 3.68
C THR A 29 -19.54 3.98 4.60
N GLU A 30 -19.65 2.77 4.05
CA GLU A 30 -19.64 1.53 4.84
C GLU A 30 -18.29 1.29 5.50
N LEU A 31 -17.19 1.47 4.76
CA LEU A 31 -15.86 1.30 5.33
C LEU A 31 -15.59 2.37 6.40
N ALA A 32 -15.93 3.63 6.15
CA ALA A 32 -15.75 4.71 7.12
C ALA A 32 -16.51 4.45 8.43
N LYS A 33 -17.72 3.89 8.35
CA LYS A 33 -18.49 3.46 9.54
C LYS A 33 -17.77 2.36 10.32
N LYS A 34 -17.26 1.32 9.65
CA LYS A 34 -16.50 0.22 10.30
C LYS A 34 -15.22 0.72 10.98
N VAL A 35 -14.51 1.63 10.31
CA VAL A 35 -13.27 2.27 10.78
C VAL A 35 -13.52 3.35 11.85
N ARG A 36 -14.78 3.76 12.06
CA ARG A 36 -15.22 4.87 12.93
C ARG A 36 -14.56 6.21 12.56
N ILE A 37 -14.59 6.55 11.27
CA ILE A 37 -14.15 7.84 10.71
C ILE A 37 -15.25 8.47 9.87
N LYS A 38 -15.11 9.75 9.52
CA LYS A 38 -16.02 10.39 8.57
C LYS A 38 -15.80 9.80 7.16
N GLN A 39 -16.86 9.67 6.36
CA GLN A 39 -16.72 9.28 4.96
C GLN A 39 -15.84 10.28 4.19
N SER A 40 -15.91 11.58 4.52
CA SER A 40 -15.03 12.59 3.96
C SER A 40 -13.56 12.33 4.26
N THR A 41 -13.23 11.83 5.45
CA THR A 41 -11.86 11.41 5.81
C THR A 41 -11.38 10.26 4.93
N LEU A 42 -12.24 9.26 4.66
CA LEU A 42 -11.88 8.17 3.75
C LEU A 42 -11.76 8.63 2.30
N SER A 43 -12.61 9.56 1.85
CA SER A 43 -12.52 10.15 0.52
C SER A 43 -11.23 10.96 0.35
N SER A 44 -10.87 11.78 1.35
CA SER A 44 -9.59 12.51 1.36
C SER A 44 -8.42 11.54 1.34
N PHE A 45 -8.46 10.45 2.11
CA PHE A 45 -7.44 9.40 2.03
C PHE A 45 -7.28 8.84 0.61
N GLU A 46 -8.37 8.49 -0.08
CA GLU A 46 -8.30 7.90 -1.43
C GLU A 46 -7.85 8.88 -2.52
N ASN A 47 -8.17 10.17 -2.37
CA ASN A 47 -7.96 11.16 -3.42
C ASN A 47 -6.74 12.07 -3.16
N HIS A 48 -6.48 12.43 -1.90
CA HIS A 48 -5.47 13.38 -1.41
C HIS A 48 -4.72 12.82 -0.18
N PRO A 49 -3.92 11.75 -0.36
CA PRO A 49 -3.33 11.00 0.75
C PRO A 49 -2.17 11.70 1.46
N GLU A 50 -1.67 12.83 0.94
CA GLU A 50 -0.40 13.46 1.34
C GLU A 50 -0.36 13.87 2.81
N THR A 51 -1.53 14.17 3.39
CA THR A 51 -1.67 14.62 4.79
C THR A 51 -2.42 13.60 5.65
N THR A 52 -2.63 12.37 5.15
CA THR A 52 -3.29 11.34 5.93
C THR A 52 -2.44 10.96 7.13
N GLN A 53 -3.03 11.04 8.32
CA GLN A 53 -2.37 10.61 9.55
C GLN A 53 -2.21 9.08 9.54
N LEU A 54 -1.03 8.58 9.93
CA LEU A 54 -0.73 7.14 9.95
C LEU A 54 -1.75 6.32 10.76
N GLN A 55 -2.32 6.89 11.82
CA GLN A 55 -3.39 6.23 12.58
C GLN A 55 -4.63 5.89 11.73
N ILE A 56 -4.99 6.73 10.75
CA ILE A 56 -6.11 6.47 9.84
C ILE A 56 -5.73 5.36 8.87
N LEU A 57 -4.51 5.40 8.32
CA LEU A 57 -3.98 4.34 7.47
C LEU A 57 -4.05 2.97 8.17
N PHE A 58 -3.54 2.85 9.39
CA PHE A 58 -3.54 1.57 10.11
C PHE A 58 -4.94 1.06 10.45
N LYS A 59 -5.91 1.95 10.78
CA LYS A 59 -7.30 1.52 10.96
C LYS A 59 -7.93 1.01 9.66
N ILE A 60 -7.59 1.62 8.52
CA ILE A 60 -8.05 1.17 7.20
C ILE A 60 -7.44 -0.19 6.87
N LEU A 61 -6.13 -0.37 7.04
CA LEU A 61 -5.44 -1.64 6.82
C LEU A 61 -6.08 -2.78 7.64
N HIS A 62 -6.25 -2.57 8.95
CA HIS A 62 -6.92 -3.53 9.83
C HIS A 62 -8.32 -3.88 9.35
N THR A 63 -9.12 -2.90 8.93
CA THR A 63 -10.51 -3.13 8.52
C THR A 63 -10.62 -3.79 7.14
N LEU A 64 -9.62 -3.62 6.28
CA LEU A 64 -9.51 -4.30 5.00
C LEU A 64 -8.79 -5.64 5.09
N GLU A 65 -8.38 -6.07 6.29
CA GLU A 65 -7.61 -7.30 6.51
C GLU A 65 -6.30 -7.32 5.68
N VAL A 66 -5.67 -6.16 5.54
CA VAL A 66 -4.41 -5.97 4.81
C VAL A 66 -3.26 -5.78 5.79
N HIS A 67 -2.16 -6.50 5.55
CA HIS A 67 -0.91 -6.33 6.29
C HIS A 67 0.06 -5.41 5.55
N CYS A 68 0.83 -4.62 6.31
CA CYS A 68 2.00 -3.91 5.82
C CYS A 68 3.25 -4.65 6.29
N ILE A 69 4.16 -4.94 5.37
CA ILE A 69 5.44 -5.59 5.65
C ILE A 69 6.54 -4.57 5.41
N ILE A 70 7.43 -4.39 6.39
CA ILE A 70 8.62 -3.55 6.27
C ILE A 70 9.82 -4.46 6.05
N GLN A 71 10.55 -4.22 4.97
CA GLN A 71 11.71 -5.00 4.54
C GLN A 71 12.80 -4.04 4.06
N GLU A 72 14.05 -4.36 4.36
CA GLU A 72 15.19 -3.65 3.79
C GLU A 72 15.29 -3.98 2.30
N GLN A 73 15.71 -3.00 1.49
CA GLN A 73 16.08 -3.28 0.12
C GLN A 73 17.37 -4.08 0.13
N VAL A 74 17.33 -5.31 -0.39
CA VAL A 74 18.56 -6.07 -0.63
C VAL A 74 19.30 -5.34 -1.76
N PRO A 75 20.52 -4.82 -1.54
CA PRO A 75 21.28 -4.23 -2.62
C PRO A 75 21.52 -5.32 -3.65
N THR A 76 21.02 -5.12 -4.88
CA THR A 76 21.49 -5.88 -6.03
C THR A 76 22.91 -5.44 -6.28
N ASN A 77 23.87 -6.08 -5.60
CA ASN A 77 25.24 -6.08 -6.09
C ASN A 77 25.14 -6.74 -7.47
N HIS A 78 25.18 -5.93 -8.53
CA HIS A 78 25.49 -6.43 -9.86
C HIS A 78 26.83 -7.14 -9.68
N GLU A 79 26.84 -8.47 -9.74
CA GLU A 79 28.05 -9.25 -9.93
C GLU A 79 28.57 -8.94 -11.36
N ASP A 80 29.12 -7.74 -11.53
CA ASP A 80 30.07 -7.45 -12.60
C ASP A 80 31.37 -8.17 -12.23
N ASN A 81 31.46 -9.47 -12.54
CA ASN A 81 32.71 -10.18 -12.88
C ASN A 81 32.48 -11.70 -12.86
N LEU A 82 31.96 -12.26 -13.95
CA LEU A 82 32.24 -13.65 -14.34
C LEU A 82 32.30 -13.70 -15.87
N ASP A 83 33.44 -13.28 -16.43
CA ASP A 83 34.08 -13.84 -17.63
C ASP A 83 35.42 -13.15 -17.89
N ASN A 84 36.26 -13.08 -16.84
CA ASN A 84 37.67 -12.77 -16.99
C ASN A 84 38.49 -14.00 -16.61
N GLU A 85 38.21 -15.12 -17.30
CA GLU A 85 39.11 -16.27 -17.42
C GLU A 85 38.64 -17.16 -18.60
N ALA A 86 38.73 -16.62 -19.81
CA ALA A 86 38.86 -17.42 -21.01
C ALA A 86 40.36 -17.48 -21.36
N TRP A 87 40.91 -18.70 -21.35
CA TRP A 87 42.27 -19.03 -21.76
C TRP A 87 42.52 -18.70 -23.24
#